data_AF-A0A716ZGT4-F1
#
_entry.id   AF-A0A716ZGT4-F1
#
_cell.length_a   1.000
_cell.length_b   1.000
_cell.length_c   1.000
_cell.angle_alpha   90.00
_cell.angle_beta   90.00
_cell.angle_gamma   90.00
#
_symmetry.space_group_name_H-M   'P 1'
#
loop_
_entity.id
_entity.type
_entity.pdbx_description
1 polymer ?
#
loop_
_entity_poly.entity_id
_entity_poly.type
_entity_poly.pdbx_seq_one_letter_code
_entity_poly.pdbx_strand_id
1 'polypeptide(L)'
;MAQDYHHGVRVVEVNEGTRSITTVSTAIVGMVCTGDDADAKMFPLNKPVLITDVLTASGKAGESGTLARSLDAIADQAKPVTVVVRVPQGETEEETTTNIIGAVTAEG
;
A
#
# COMPACT_ATOMS: atom_id res chain seq x y z
N MET A 1 -5.18 -21.48 45.71
CA MET A 1 -6.65 -21.36 45.62
C MET A 1 -6.96 -19.88 45.48
N ALA A 2 -7.47 -19.49 44.32
CA ALA A 2 -7.70 -18.11 43.93
C ALA A 2 -8.76 -17.44 44.81
N GLN A 3 -8.45 -16.29 45.40
CA GLN A 3 -9.39 -15.45 46.13
C GLN A 3 -9.54 -14.03 45.53
N ASP A 4 -8.87 -13.72 44.42
CA ASP A 4 -9.03 -12.43 43.73
C ASP A 4 -9.98 -12.55 42.53
N TYR A 5 -11.22 -13.00 42.78
CA TYR A 5 -12.29 -12.90 41.80
C TYR A 5 -13.15 -11.68 42.11
N HIS A 6 -12.96 -10.60 41.36
CA HIS A 6 -13.90 -9.49 41.34
C HIS A 6 -15.08 -9.85 40.43
N HIS A 7 -16.24 -10.16 41.02
CA HIS A 7 -17.48 -10.27 40.27
C HIS A 7 -18.27 -8.96 40.39
N GLY A 8 -18.26 -8.17 39.33
CA GLY A 8 -18.86 -6.84 39.27
C GLY A 8 -18.10 -5.93 38.30
N VAL A 9 -18.62 -4.73 38.08
CA VAL A 9 -17.95 -3.74 37.22
C VAL A 9 -16.88 -3.01 38.04
N ARG A 10 -15.63 -3.03 37.54
CA ARG A 10 -14.54 -2.20 38.07
C ARG A 10 -14.36 -0.99 37.15
N VAL A 11 -14.42 0.21 37.71
CA VAL A 11 -14.06 1.44 37.02
C VAL A 11 -12.61 1.76 37.35
N VAL A 12 -11.78 1.89 36.31
CA VAL A 12 -10.42 2.43 36.41
C VAL A 12 -10.42 3.73 35.62
N GLU A 13 -10.43 4.85 36.33
CA GLU A 13 -10.37 6.16 35.70
C GLU A 13 -8.91 6.51 35.43
N VAL A 14 -8.52 6.36 34.17
CA VAL A 14 -7.18 6.75 33.69
C VAL A 14 -7.26 8.23 33.34
N ASN A 15 -6.78 9.10 34.24
CA ASN A 15 -6.71 10.57 34.04
C ASN A 15 -5.37 11.05 33.43
N GLU A 16 -4.53 10.12 32.98
CA GLU A 16 -3.22 10.43 32.41
C GLU A 16 -3.18 10.14 30.90
N GLY A 17 -2.70 11.13 30.16
CA GLY A 17 -2.42 11.06 28.73
C GLY A 17 -3.52 11.67 27.87
N THR A 18 -3.19 12.75 27.14
CA THR A 18 -3.91 13.03 25.90
C THR A 18 -3.74 11.80 25.01
N ARG A 19 -4.84 11.16 24.57
CA ARG A 19 -4.73 10.29 23.40
C ARG A 19 -4.13 11.16 22.31
N SER A 20 -2.91 10.86 21.89
CA SER A 20 -2.24 11.65 20.86
C SER A 20 -3.15 11.67 19.64
N ILE A 21 -3.56 12.87 19.24
CA ILE A 21 -4.25 13.05 17.97
C ILE A 21 -3.21 12.75 16.91
N THR A 22 -3.30 11.57 16.32
CA THR A 22 -2.50 11.24 15.14
C THR A 22 -3.09 11.99 13.97
N THR A 23 -2.37 12.97 13.45
CA THR A 23 -2.65 13.54 12.14
C THR A 23 -2.52 12.41 11.11
N VAL A 24 -3.62 12.08 10.44
CA VAL A 24 -3.59 11.14 9.33
C VAL A 24 -2.75 11.76 8.21
N SER A 25 -1.85 10.98 7.61
CA SER A 25 -1.15 11.44 6.41
C SER A 25 -2.19 11.70 5.32
N THR A 26 -2.31 12.95 4.88
CA THR A 26 -3.10 13.30 3.68
C THR A 26 -2.33 13.04 2.40
N ALA A 27 -1.01 12.83 2.49
CA ALA A 27 -0.14 12.51 1.37
C ALA A 27 -0.11 10.99 1.14
N ILE A 28 -1.21 10.45 0.59
CA ILE A 28 -1.28 9.07 0.12
C ILE A 28 -1.29 9.09 -1.41
N VAL A 29 -0.36 8.35 -2.02
CA VAL A 29 -0.32 8.18 -3.47
C VAL A 29 -0.92 6.83 -3.84
N GLY A 30 -1.91 6.82 -4.73
CA GLY A 30 -2.36 5.61 -5.40
C GLY A 30 -1.73 5.55 -6.79
N MET A 31 -1.07 4.45 -7.14
CA MET A 31 -0.49 4.27 -8.47
C MET A 31 -0.82 2.90 -9.05
N VAL A 32 -1.16 2.91 -10.34
CA VAL A 32 -1.32 1.72 -11.17
C VAL A 32 -0.22 1.76 -12.22
N CYS A 33 0.51 0.66 -12.38
CA CYS A 33 1.73 0.64 -13.18
C CYS A 33 2.01 -0.75 -13.75
N THR A 34 2.84 -0.79 -14.78
CA THR A 34 3.38 -2.03 -15.35
C THR A 34 4.83 -2.23 -14.90
N GLY A 35 5.31 -3.48 -14.99
CA GLY A 35 6.66 -3.86 -14.55
C GLY A 35 6.79 -5.37 -14.45
N ASP A 36 6.95 -6.04 -15.58
CA ASP A 36 6.89 -7.51 -15.68
C ASP A 36 8.02 -8.20 -14.92
N ASP A 37 9.18 -7.54 -14.83
CA ASP A 37 10.38 -7.98 -14.13
C ASP A 37 10.44 -7.58 -12.64
N ALA A 38 9.40 -6.90 -12.12
CA ALA A 38 9.32 -6.61 -10.69
C ALA A 38 9.19 -7.90 -9.86
N ASP A 39 9.71 -7.89 -8.63
CA ASP A 39 9.61 -9.03 -7.71
C ASP A 39 8.14 -9.36 -7.44
N ALA A 40 7.68 -10.52 -7.91
CA ALA A 40 6.27 -10.90 -7.86
C ALA A 40 5.73 -11.16 -6.44
N LYS A 41 6.61 -11.32 -5.43
CA LYS A 41 6.19 -11.44 -4.03
C LYS A 41 5.92 -10.08 -3.41
N MET A 42 6.75 -9.09 -3.75
CA MET A 42 6.60 -7.70 -3.33
C MET A 42 5.50 -6.99 -4.12
N PHE A 43 5.41 -7.24 -5.43
CA PHE A 43 4.48 -6.61 -6.36
C PHE A 43 3.68 -7.67 -7.13
N PRO A 44 2.80 -8.43 -6.45
CA PRO A 44 1.88 -9.35 -7.11
C PRO A 44 0.96 -8.62 -8.09
N LEU A 45 0.64 -9.29 -9.21
CA LEU A 45 -0.28 -8.74 -10.21
C LEU A 45 -1.68 -8.54 -9.63
N ASN A 46 -2.31 -7.42 -10.01
CA ASN A 46 -3.67 -7.02 -9.69
C ASN A 46 -3.99 -7.04 -8.19
N LYS A 47 -2.98 -6.89 -7.33
CA LYS A 47 -3.13 -6.85 -5.89
C LYS A 47 -2.52 -5.56 -5.34
N PRO A 48 -3.30 -4.74 -4.61
CA PRO A 48 -2.78 -3.53 -4.00
C PRO A 48 -1.77 -3.90 -2.90
N VAL A 49 -0.63 -3.22 -2.92
CA VAL A 49 0.42 -3.33 -1.92
C VAL A 49 0.68 -1.98 -1.31
N LEU A 50 0.69 -1.94 0.03
CA LEU A 50 1.03 -0.76 0.80
C LEU A 50 2.55 -0.64 0.92
N ILE A 51 3.08 0.51 0.52
CA ILE A 51 4.49 0.87 0.58
C ILE A 51 4.63 2.07 1.52
N THR A 52 5.42 1.90 2.57
CA THR A 52 5.73 2.96 3.54
C THR A 52 7.13 3.55 3.34
N ASP A 53 7.94 2.93 2.48
CA ASP A 53 9.25 3.42 2.06
C ASP A 53 9.41 3.16 0.55
N VAL A 54 9.15 4.20 -0.23
CA VAL A 54 9.18 4.16 -1.70
C VAL A 54 10.58 3.91 -2.26
N LEU A 55 11.63 4.39 -1.58
CA LEU A 55 13.01 4.25 -2.05
C LEU A 55 13.52 2.82 -1.83
N THR A 56 13.23 2.23 -0.67
CA THR A 56 13.56 0.82 -0.43
C THR A 56 12.75 -0.10 -1.35
N ALA A 57 11.48 0.23 -1.61
CA ALA A 57 10.63 -0.56 -2.48
C ALA A 57 11.03 -0.49 -3.97
N SER A 58 11.57 0.64 -4.45
CA SER A 58 12.01 0.78 -5.84
C SER A 58 13.12 -0.21 -6.20
N GLY A 59 13.96 -0.62 -5.25
CA GLY A 59 14.97 -1.67 -5.46
C GLY A 59 14.41 -3.06 -5.83
N LYS A 60 13.11 -3.28 -5.67
CA LYS A 60 12.41 -4.53 -6.07
C LYS A 60 11.46 -4.34 -7.26
N ALA A 61 11.42 -3.15 -7.84
CA ALA A 61 10.49 -2.77 -8.88
C ALA A 61 10.88 -3.24 -10.29
N GLY A 62 12.07 -3.80 -10.47
CA GLY A 62 12.61 -4.13 -11.79
C GLY A 62 13.03 -2.89 -12.57
N GLU A 63 13.22 -3.03 -13.88
CA GLU A 63 13.59 -1.96 -14.80
C GLU A 63 12.55 -1.74 -15.93
N SER A 64 11.68 -2.73 -16.15
CA SER A 64 10.65 -2.67 -17.19
C SER A 64 9.43 -1.83 -16.78
N GLY A 65 8.63 -1.43 -17.77
CA GLY A 65 7.39 -0.69 -17.53
C GLY A 65 7.61 0.66 -16.86
N THR A 66 6.71 1.02 -15.96
CA THR A 66 6.65 2.35 -15.33
C THR A 66 6.92 2.33 -13.82
N LEU A 67 6.78 1.17 -13.16
CA LEU A 67 6.81 1.05 -11.70
C LEU A 67 8.08 1.67 -11.07
N ALA A 68 9.27 1.23 -11.49
CA ALA A 68 10.52 1.64 -10.86
C ALA A 68 10.78 3.14 -11.00
N ARG A 69 10.59 3.68 -12.21
CA ARG A 69 10.79 5.10 -12.53
C ARG A 69 9.82 6.00 -11.79
N SER A 70 8.56 5.56 -11.64
CA SER A 70 7.57 6.30 -10.87
C SER A 70 7.88 6.32 -9.37
N LEU A 71 8.33 5.20 -8.79
CA LEU A 71 8.72 5.16 -7.38
C LEU A 71 9.97 6.01 -7.11
N ASP A 72 10.94 5.99 -8.01
CA ASP A 72 12.15 6.81 -7.94
C ASP A 72 11.82 8.31 -8.01
N ALA A 73 11.01 8.71 -9.00
CA ALA A 73 10.56 10.10 -9.12
C ALA A 73 9.74 10.58 -7.90
N ILE A 74 8.95 9.70 -7.28
CA ILE A 74 8.27 10.01 -6.02
C ILE A 74 9.31 10.19 -4.90
N ALA A 75 10.26 9.27 -4.76
CA ALA A 75 11.30 9.30 -3.73
C ALA A 75 12.19 10.56 -3.80
N ASP A 76 12.43 11.06 -5.02
CA ASP A 76 13.16 12.30 -5.27
C ASP A 76 12.45 13.54 -4.72
N GLN A 77 11.11 13.52 -4.66
CA GLN A 77 10.30 14.65 -4.19
C GLN A 77 9.89 14.52 -2.72
N ALA A 78 9.49 13.31 -2.30
CA ALA A 78 8.92 13.06 -0.98
C ALA A 78 8.97 11.58 -0.57
N LYS A 79 8.54 11.28 0.66
CA LYS A 79 8.39 9.91 1.17
C LYS A 79 6.94 9.65 1.63
N PRO A 80 5.96 9.69 0.72
CA PRO A 80 4.57 9.43 1.06
C PRO A 80 4.32 7.95 1.32
N VAL A 81 3.18 7.66 1.94
CA VAL A 81 2.62 6.30 1.92
C VAL A 81 2.02 6.07 0.54
N THR A 82 2.40 4.98 -0.12
CA THR A 82 1.99 4.71 -1.50
C THR A 82 1.30 3.36 -1.59
N VAL A 83 0.15 3.30 -2.25
CA VAL A 83 -0.51 2.05 -2.63
C VAL A 83 -0.22 1.80 -4.09
N VAL A 84 0.42 0.67 -4.38
CA VAL A 84 0.81 0.26 -5.74
C VAL A 84 -0.04 -0.93 -6.17
N VAL A 85 -0.61 -0.85 -7.37
CA VAL A 85 -1.21 -1.99 -8.07
C VAL A 85 -0.40 -2.24 -9.34
N ARG A 86 0.30 -3.37 -9.38
CA ARG A 86 0.98 -3.81 -10.60
C ARG A 86 -0.01 -4.53 -11.50
N VAL A 87 -0.18 -4.06 -12.74
CA VAL A 87 -1.02 -4.70 -13.75
C VAL A 87 -0.14 -5.33 -14.85
N PRO A 88 -0.62 -6.36 -15.56
CA PRO A 88 0.15 -6.96 -16.64
C PRO A 88 0.29 -5.96 -17.80
N GLN A 89 1.49 -5.87 -18.38
CA GLN A 89 1.69 -5.20 -19.66
C GLN A 89 0.97 -6.01 -20.76
N GLY A 90 0.18 -5.35 -21.60
CA GLY A 90 -0.45 -5.99 -22.76
C GLY A 90 0.51 -6.11 -23.94
N GLU A 91 0.20 -6.99 -24.91
CA GLU A 91 0.98 -7.09 -26.16
C GLU A 91 0.74 -5.86 -27.06
N THR A 92 -0.41 -5.20 -26.88
CA THR A 92 -0.77 -3.94 -27.53
C THR A 92 -1.01 -2.82 -26.52
N GLU A 93 -1.02 -1.57 -27.01
CA GLU A 93 -1.39 -0.41 -26.19
C GLU A 93 -2.85 -0.47 -25.73
N GLU A 94 -3.75 -1.00 -26.55
CA GLU A 94 -5.17 -1.17 -26.23
C GLU A 94 -5.37 -2.20 -25.11
N GLU A 95 -4.63 -3.32 -25.17
CA GLU A 95 -4.62 -4.32 -24.10
C GLU A 95 -4.04 -3.77 -22.80
N THR A 96 -2.93 -3.03 -22.89
CA THR A 96 -2.33 -2.38 -21.72
C THR A 96 -3.30 -1.39 -21.09
N THR A 97 -3.98 -0.59 -21.90
CA THR A 97 -5.00 0.37 -21.45
C THR A 97 -6.16 -0.35 -20.76
N THR A 98 -6.61 -1.47 -21.33
CA THR A 98 -7.66 -2.32 -20.73
C THR A 98 -7.22 -2.87 -19.38
N ASN A 99 -5.98 -3.37 -19.27
CA ASN A 99 -5.42 -3.88 -18.02
C ASN A 99 -5.30 -2.79 -16.94
N ILE A 100 -4.97 -1.55 -17.33
CA ILE A 100 -4.88 -0.40 -16.42
C ILE A 100 -6.27 0.04 -15.93
N ILE A 101 -7.27 0.10 -16.81
CA ILE A 101 -8.64 0.49 -16.45
C ILE A 101 -9.26 -0.56 -15.53
N GLY A 102 -9.03 -1.84 -15.82
CA GLY A 102 -9.63 -2.96 -15.11
C GLY A 102 -11.15 -3.08 -15.37
N ALA A 103 -11.80 -3.95 -14.60
CA ALA A 103 -13.25 -4.13 -14.63
C ALA A 103 -13.75 -4.54 -13.24
N VAL A 104 -15.03 -4.28 -12.96
CA VAL A 104 -15.71 -4.83 -11.79
C VAL A 104 -16.04 -6.29 -12.09
N THR A 105 -15.67 -7.19 -11.19
CA THR A 105 -15.93 -8.62 -11.36
C THR A 105 -17.22 -9.01 -10.64
N ALA A 106 -17.67 -10.25 -10.80
CA ALA A 106 -18.84 -10.75 -10.06
C ALA A 106 -18.64 -10.73 -8.52
N GLU A 107 -17.40 -10.61 -8.06
CA GLU A 107 -17.02 -10.58 -6.65
C GLU A 107 -17.02 -9.15 -6.05
N GLY A 108 -17.24 -8.13 -6.89
CA GLY A 108 -17.18 -6.71 -6.54
C GLY A 108 -15.83 -6.11 -6.92
#